data_AF-A0A662EWR3-F1
#
_entry.id   AF-A0A662EWR3-F1
#
_cell.length_a   1.000
_cell.length_b   1.000
_cell.length_c   1.000
_cell.angle_alpha   90.00
_cell.angle_beta   90.00
_cell.angle_gamma   90.00
#
_symmetry.space_group_name_H-M   'P 1'
#
loop_
_entity.id
_entity.type
_entity.pdbx_description
1 polymer ?
#
loop_
_entity_poly.entity_id
_entity_poly.type
_entity_poly.pdbx_seq_one_letter_code
_entity_poly.pdbx_strand_id
1 'polypeptide(L)' 'MQVQVFSLERLREFVESQRCSWCGGRLKMKYYDHPNGVETEVGKVWVYGECQKCGYQWALWKLLRRKSRSVT' A
#
# COMPACT_ATOMS: atom_id res chain seq x y z
N MET A 1 22.43 -9.29 -1.07
CA MET A 1 21.05 -9.07 -0.60
C MET A 1 20.11 -9.39 -1.74
N GLN A 2 19.21 -10.36 -1.59
CA GLN A 2 18.17 -10.61 -2.60
C GLN A 2 17.15 -9.46 -2.51
N VAL A 3 16.97 -8.74 -3.61
CA VAL A 3 15.93 -7.71 -3.72
C VAL A 3 14.63 -8.44 -4.02
N GLN A 4 13.69 -8.40 -3.08
CA GLN A 4 12.36 -8.96 -3.31
C GLN A 4 11.58 -8.02 -4.23
N VAL A 5 11.28 -8.49 -5.44
CA VAL A 5 10.44 -7.79 -6.41
C VAL A 5 8.97 -8.10 -6.08
N PHE A 6 8.16 -7.07 -5.89
CA PHE A 6 6.73 -7.20 -5.60
C PHE A 6 5.90 -6.98 -6.85
N SER A 7 4.91 -7.84 -7.08
CA SER A 7 3.91 -7.59 -8.11
C SER A 7 3.00 -6.41 -7.72
N LEU A 8 2.75 -5.49 -8.64
CA LEU A 8 1.75 -4.43 -8.51
C LEU A 8 0.35 -5.00 -8.24
N GLU A 9 0.01 -6.15 -8.80
CA GLU A 9 -1.27 -6.82 -8.56
C GLU A 9 -1.38 -7.25 -7.10
N ARG A 10 -0.36 -7.94 -6.55
CA ARG A 10 -0.33 -8.31 -5.12
C ARG A 10 -0.38 -7.09 -4.20
N LEU A 11 0.31 -6.02 -4.57
CA LEU A 11 0.28 -4.76 -3.83
C LEU A 11 -1.12 -4.14 -3.86
N ARG A 12 -1.82 -4.20 -5.01
CA ARG A 12 -3.19 -3.74 -5.17
C ARG A 12 -4.14 -4.54 -4.29
N GLU A 13 -4.11 -5.87 -4.39
CA GLU A 13 -4.91 -6.77 -3.56
C GLU A 13 -4.71 -6.47 -2.08
N PHE A 14 -3.45 -6.33 -1.64
CA PHE A 14 -3.15 -5.98 -0.26
C PHE A 14 -3.75 -4.63 0.12
N VAL A 15 -3.47 -3.55 -0.62
CA VAL A 15 -3.92 -2.19 -0.27
C VAL A 15 -5.45 -2.08 -0.28
N GLU A 16 -6.12 -2.65 -1.29
CA GLU A 16 -7.57 -2.52 -1.48
C GLU A 16 -8.38 -3.45 -0.56
N SER A 17 -7.75 -4.50 -0.02
CA SER A 17 -8.34 -5.31 1.07
C SER A 17 -8.46 -4.53 2.40
N GLN A 18 -7.71 -3.43 2.56
CA GLN A 18 -7.72 -2.64 3.79
C GLN A 18 -8.91 -1.67 3.86
N ARG A 19 -9.11 -1.10 5.05
CA ARG A 19 -10.04 0.01 5.30
C ARG A 19 -9.30 1.20 5.87
N CYS A 20 -9.75 2.40 5.50
CA CYS A 20 -9.25 3.65 6.06
C CYS A 20 -9.48 3.66 7.58
N SER A 21 -8.42 3.78 8.37
CA SER A 21 -8.53 3.79 9.84
C SER A 21 -9.31 4.99 10.37
N TRP A 22 -9.39 6.07 9.60
CA TRP A 22 -10.07 7.28 10.03
C TRP A 22 -11.58 7.13 9.86
N CYS A 23 -12.04 6.81 8.65
CA CYS A 23 -13.47 6.94 8.28
C CYS A 23 -14.13 5.62 7.83
N GLY A 24 -13.39 4.51 7.87
CA GLY A 24 -13.86 3.19 7.44
C GLY A 24 -14.01 3.01 5.92
N GLY A 25 -13.71 4.03 5.11
CA GLY A 25 -13.86 3.98 3.66
C GLY A 25 -12.94 2.97 2.98
N ARG A 26 -13.33 2.51 1.78
CA ARG A 26 -12.50 1.66 0.91
C ARG A 26 -11.25 2.43 0.45
N LEU A 27 -10.15 1.71 0.32
CA LEU A 27 -8.92 2.25 -0.27
C LEU A 27 -8.82 1.80 -1.72
N LYS A 28 -8.30 2.67 -2.59
CA LYS A 28 -7.90 2.35 -3.96
C LYS A 28 -6.39 2.52 -4.07
N MET A 29 -5.69 1.54 -4.63
CA MET A 29 -4.24 1.63 -4.76
C MET A 29 -3.87 2.71 -5.79
N LYS A 30 -2.88 3.52 -5.45
CA LYS A 30 -2.15 4.41 -6.35
C LYS A 30 -0.65 4.22 -6.14
N TYR A 31 0.13 4.52 -7.16
CA TYR A 31 1.57 4.49 -7.09
C TYR A 31 2.19 5.49 -8.07
N TYR A 32 3.46 5.82 -7.85
CA TYR A 32 4.26 6.63 -8.75
C TYR A 32 5.74 6.27 -8.62
N ASP A 33 6.52 6.56 -9.65
CA ASP A 33 7.95 6.26 -9.70
C ASP A 33 8.69 7.03 -8.62
N HIS A 34 9.50 6.30 -7.84
CA HIS A 34 10.27 6.91 -6.77
C HIS A 34 11.53 6.10 -6.49
N PRO A 35 12.74 6.72 -6.46
CA PRO A 35 14.01 6.00 -6.33
C PRO A 35 14.17 5.26 -5.00
N ASN A 36 13.48 5.72 -3.96
CA ASN A 36 13.42 5.07 -2.64
C ASN A 36 12.13 4.25 -2.45
N GLY A 37 11.54 3.77 -3.56
CA GLY A 37 10.36 2.93 -3.54
C GLY A 37 10.62 1.46 -3.36
N VAL A 38 9.52 0.71 -3.31
CA VAL A 38 9.58 -0.75 -3.35
C VAL A 38 9.91 -1.18 -4.78
N GLU A 39 10.74 -2.20 -4.91
CA GLU A 39 11.08 -2.79 -6.21
C GLU A 39 9.87 -3.58 -6.73
N THR A 40 9.45 -3.30 -7.96
CA THR A 40 8.32 -3.96 -8.64
C THR A 40 8.67 -4.34 -10.06
N GLU A 41 7.76 -5.02 -10.75
CA GLU A 41 7.91 -5.37 -12.17
C GLU A 41 7.99 -4.16 -13.11
N VAL A 42 7.60 -2.96 -12.66
CA VAL A 42 7.73 -1.70 -13.42
C VAL A 42 8.86 -0.80 -12.93
N GLY A 43 9.69 -1.27 -11.99
CA GLY A 43 10.74 -0.49 -11.34
C GLY A 43 10.38 -0.05 -9.92
N LYS A 44 11.09 0.95 -9.40
CA LYS A 44 10.91 1.43 -8.02
C LYS A 44 9.77 2.42 -7.91
N VAL A 45 8.79 2.09 -7.08
CA VAL A 45 7.58 2.91 -6.90
C VAL A 45 7.22 3.14 -5.44
N TRP A 46 6.66 4.31 -5.13
CA TRP A 46 5.93 4.52 -3.89
C TRP A 46 4.48 4.12 -4.07
N VAL A 47 3.97 3.32 -3.14
CA VAL A 47 2.61 2.78 -3.16
C VAL A 47 1.83 3.33 -1.98
N TYR A 48 0.58 3.71 -2.23
CA TYR A 48 -0.34 4.16 -1.19
C TYR A 48 -1.79 3.81 -1.54
N GLY A 49 -2.63 3.68 -0.52
CA GLY A 49 -4.07 3.56 -0.66
C GLY A 49 -4.75 4.89 -0.44
N GLU A 50 -5.45 5.40 -1.44
CA GLU A 50 -6.27 6.60 -1.30
C GLU A 50 -7.69 6.25 -0.86
N CYS A 51 -8.13 6.80 0.26
CA CYS A 51 -9.48 6.59 0.74
C CYS A 51 -10.50 7.26 -0.18
N GLN A 52 -11.40 6.45 -0.75
CA GLN A 52 -12.44 6.93 -1.66
C GLN A 52 -13.56 7.71 -0.95
N LYS A 53 -13.52 7.84 0.38
CA LYS A 53 -14.50 8.59 1.19
C LYS A 53 -13.95 9.92 1.71
N CYS A 54 -12.75 9.93 2.30
CA CYS A 54 -12.17 11.13 2.90
C CYS A 54 -10.89 11.65 2.22
N GLY A 55 -10.44 11.01 1.14
CA GLY A 55 -9.23 11.41 0.40
C GLY A 55 -7.90 11.12 1.09
N TYR A 56 -7.89 10.68 2.36
CA TYR A 56 -6.64 10.39 3.08
C TYR A 56 -5.79 9.33 2.37
N GLN A 57 -4.49 9.58 2.27
CA GLN A 57 -3.53 8.72 1.59
C GLN A 57 -2.73 7.88 2.59
N TRP A 58 -2.95 6.57 2.58
CA TRP A 58 -2.26 5.61 3.43
C TRP A 58 -1.05 5.03 2.71
N ALA A 59 0.15 5.52 3.04
CA ALA A 59 1.40 4.95 2.54
C ALA A 59 1.50 3.45 2.87
N LEU A 60 2.07 2.65 1.96
CA LEU A 60 2.19 1.19 2.08
C LEU A 60 2.77 0.74 3.43
N TRP A 61 3.85 1.40 3.90
CA TRP A 61 4.48 1.07 5.18
C TRP A 61 3.56 1.30 6.39
N LYS A 62 2.62 2.25 6.33
CA LYS A 62 1.61 2.46 7.38
C LYS A 62 0.63 1.30 7.41
N LEU A 63 0.24 0.80 6.23
CA LEU A 63 -0.68 -0.34 6.10
C LEU A 63 -0.03 -1.65 6.58
N LEU A 64 1.23 -1.89 6.22
CA LEU A 64 1.98 -3.08 6.67
C LEU A 64 2.12 -3.14 8.21
N ARG A 65 2.45 -2.02 8.86
CA ARG A 65 2.55 -1.93 10.32
C ARG A 65 1.22 -2.17 11.07
N ARG A 66 0.08 -2.02 10.39
CA ARG A 66 -1.24 -2.34 10.97
C ARG A 66 -1.48 -3.85 10.98
N LYS A 67 -1.15 -4.56 9.90
CA LYS A 67 -1.35 -6.01 9.81
C LYS A 67 -0.51 -6.78 10.84
N SER A 68 0.69 -6.30 11.15
CA SER A 68 1.55 -6.91 12.18
C SER A 68 1.00 -6.77 13.61
N ARG A 69 -0.09 -6.02 13.84
CA ARG A 69 -0.73 -5.84 15.15
C ARG A 69 -1.98 -6.71 15.35
N SER A 70 -2.37 -7.52 14.36
CA SER A 70 -3.55 -8.40 14.43
C SER A 70 -3.19 -9.82 14.89
N VAL A 71 -2.44 -9.93 15.98
CA VAL A 71 -2.31 -11.16 16.78
C VAL A 71 -2.73 -10.78 18.20
N THR A 72 -4.02 -10.89 18.47
CA THR A 72 -4.60 -10.98 19.82
C THR A 72 -5.94 -11.68 19.70
#